data_AF-A0A3L6MPR6-F1
#
_entry.id   AF-A0A3L6MPR6-F1
#
_cell.length_a   1.000
_cell.length_b   1.000
_cell.length_c   1.000
_cell.angle_alpha   90.00
_cell.angle_beta   90.00
_cell.angle_gamma   90.00
#
_symmetry.space_group_name_H-M   'P 1'
#
loop_
_entity.id
_entity.type
_entity.pdbx_description
1 polymer ?
#
loop_
_entity_poly.entity_id
_entity_poly.type
_entity_poly.pdbx_seq_one_letter_code
_entity_poly.pdbx_strand_id
1 'polypeptide(L)'
;MSAKPGQPGQPGQQQQLEDRLFRHFRGWNWSERARDTSSWLWDVGYDIQRHGLRKWACKDCILGNRPIIATFTSSGLQNAANHLWREHKTPAPEGEKKSTAQLKSEGALKSSQPTIASVLKLDVNKPTEQNIANSFISRFDKQHFQRLLVELIVSSNQSFSFAENPILREIFDYLSPSVSIQHANLSARAVRYKIIQEYNRHKQTVIERLIVTSAPLGGEVLDALHTLGVSPEKIGYFTLDNAENNDTAMEVIGAELGFDGRLRRGRCIGHTINLSAKALLFGKNADVFEQQLSGAEALSDTEYARWCKKGPVGKLRNIVIDVRISHRLIYLFKEVQNLAKKLRILRDENQLTDKDWEVLYHLEAILAIFETVVKTIEGDGHIRRSKQGWTGSFGNIWDVVLGYELLLNTLEEYKQLAADFPDPEHFRIGINLAWDKLDEYYWRLDETPIYYTAMALHPAYRWDWFDETWAHKPSWVEKAKEMVADVWLSDYAHLKVRTSSSRGD
;
A
#
# COMPACT_ATOMS: atom_id res chain seq x y z
N MET A 1 -48.95 16.78 51.04
CA MET A 1 -49.02 18.15 51.60
C MET A 1 -47.83 18.33 52.54
N SER A 2 -46.92 19.25 52.21
CA SER A 2 -46.16 20.10 53.16
C SER A 2 -45.04 20.87 52.43
N ALA A 3 -45.24 22.20 52.39
CA ALA A 3 -44.32 23.35 52.29
C ALA A 3 -43.08 23.37 51.36
N LYS A 4 -43.03 24.41 50.51
CA LYS A 4 -41.81 24.99 49.88
C LYS A 4 -40.82 25.53 50.93
N PRO A 5 -39.56 25.75 50.51
CA PRO A 5 -38.97 27.07 50.72
C PRO A 5 -38.33 27.63 49.44
N GLY A 6 -39.02 28.61 48.84
CA GLY A 6 -38.36 29.72 48.20
C GLY A 6 -38.26 30.84 49.24
N GLN A 7 -37.04 31.25 49.57
CA GLN A 7 -36.77 32.58 50.10
C GLN A 7 -35.81 33.27 49.12
N PRO A 8 -36.13 34.49 48.63
CA PRO A 8 -35.11 35.34 48.04
C PRO A 8 -34.19 35.80 49.19
N GLY A 9 -32.90 35.50 49.07
CA GLY A 9 -31.89 36.13 49.92
C GLY A 9 -32.05 37.65 49.85
N GLN A 10 -31.72 38.35 50.93
CA GLN A 10 -31.81 39.81 51.00
C GLN A 10 -31.22 40.43 49.71
N PRO A 11 -31.91 41.38 49.03
CA PRO A 11 -31.45 41.93 47.75
C PRO A 11 -30.00 42.41 47.77
N GLY A 12 -29.53 42.90 48.92
CA GLY A 12 -28.14 43.33 49.13
C GLY A 12 -27.08 42.22 49.11
N GLN A 13 -27.39 40.98 49.50
CA GLN A 13 -26.42 39.87 49.48
C GLN A 13 -26.21 39.31 48.08
N GLN A 14 -27.29 39.20 47.29
CA GLN A 14 -27.22 38.76 45.91
C GLN A 14 -26.37 39.75 45.08
N GLN A 15 -26.67 41.04 45.19
CA GLN A 15 -25.95 42.10 44.48
C GLN A 15 -24.45 42.13 44.82
N GLN A 16 -24.09 41.96 46.10
CA GLN A 16 -22.70 41.87 46.53
C GLN A 16 -21.94 40.68 45.93
N LEU A 17 -22.61 39.54 45.71
CA LEU A 17 -22.00 38.35 45.10
C LEU A 17 -21.81 38.52 43.60
N GLU A 18 -22.77 39.13 42.93
CA GLU A 18 -22.67 39.47 41.50
C GLU A 18 -21.55 40.49 41.27
N ASP A 19 -21.45 41.53 42.09
CA ASP A 19 -20.35 42.51 42.06
C ASP A 19 -18.99 41.85 42.29
N ARG A 20 -18.93 40.81 43.14
CA ARG A 20 -17.69 40.05 43.38
C ARG A 20 -17.35 39.16 42.20
N LEU A 21 -18.33 38.48 41.61
CA LEU A 21 -18.16 37.67 40.40
C LEU A 21 -17.57 38.51 39.27
N PHE A 22 -18.21 39.63 38.90
CA PHE A 22 -17.77 40.45 37.76
C PHE A 22 -16.53 41.30 38.04
N ARG A 23 -16.17 41.52 39.31
CA ARG A 23 -14.84 42.06 39.67
C ARG A 23 -13.70 41.12 39.28
N HIS A 24 -13.90 39.81 39.44
CA HIS A 24 -12.92 38.79 39.08
C HIS A 24 -12.99 38.37 37.61
N PHE A 25 -14.19 38.38 37.03
CA PHE A 25 -14.42 38.06 35.61
C PHE A 25 -14.74 39.33 34.81
N ARG A 26 -13.81 40.29 34.79
CA ARG A 26 -14.00 41.53 34.02
C ARG A 26 -14.19 41.24 32.53
N GLY A 27 -15.20 41.87 31.93
CA GLY A 27 -15.57 41.68 30.51
C GLY A 27 -16.36 40.41 30.23
N TRP A 28 -16.73 39.64 31.25
CA TRP A 28 -17.73 38.58 31.16
C TRP A 28 -19.11 39.13 31.54
N ASN A 29 -20.17 38.58 30.96
CA ASN A 29 -21.54 38.90 31.30
C ASN A 29 -22.33 37.62 31.60
N TRP A 30 -23.57 37.76 32.05
CA TRP A 30 -24.47 36.63 32.20
C TRP A 30 -24.67 35.91 30.87
N SER A 31 -24.67 34.58 30.91
CA SER A 31 -24.99 33.75 29.75
C SER A 31 -26.42 33.99 29.29
N GLU A 32 -26.60 34.24 27.99
CA GLU A 32 -27.93 34.38 27.36
C GLU A 32 -28.75 33.09 27.45
N ARG A 33 -28.10 31.95 27.72
CA ARG A 33 -28.73 30.63 27.86
C ARG A 33 -28.91 30.17 29.30
N ALA A 34 -28.70 31.04 30.29
CA ALA A 34 -28.74 30.66 31.71
C ALA A 34 -30.11 30.09 32.15
N ARG A 35 -31.19 30.35 31.39
CA ARG A 35 -32.54 29.83 31.66
C ARG A 35 -32.86 28.50 30.95
N ASP A 36 -31.99 28.06 30.02
CA ASP A 36 -32.20 26.86 29.18
C ASP A 36 -31.27 25.69 29.56
N THR A 37 -30.56 25.79 30.69
CA THR A 37 -29.59 24.78 31.12
C THR A 37 -30.17 23.78 32.12
N SER A 38 -30.29 22.51 31.74
CA SER A 38 -30.96 21.44 32.51
C SER A 38 -30.06 20.63 33.45
N SER A 39 -29.15 21.26 34.20
CA SER A 39 -28.26 20.55 35.14
C SER A 39 -28.24 21.19 36.52
N TRP A 40 -28.34 20.36 37.57
CA TRP A 40 -28.26 20.77 38.98
C TRP A 40 -27.01 21.59 39.32
N LEU A 41 -25.94 21.46 38.53
CA LEU A 41 -24.70 22.21 38.72
C LEU A 41 -24.92 23.72 38.57
N TRP A 42 -25.91 24.15 37.78
CA TRP A 42 -26.24 25.57 37.61
C TRP A 42 -26.99 26.16 38.81
N ASP A 43 -27.54 25.33 39.69
CA ASP A 43 -28.12 25.80 40.96
C ASP A 43 -27.03 26.25 41.93
N VAL A 44 -25.84 25.66 41.84
CA VAL A 44 -24.67 25.89 42.71
C VAL A 44 -23.52 26.64 42.01
N GLY A 45 -23.73 27.11 40.78
CA GLY A 45 -22.77 27.89 40.01
C GLY A 45 -23.40 29.03 39.22
N TYR A 46 -22.58 29.94 38.71
CA TYR A 46 -22.97 31.02 37.82
C TYR A 46 -22.62 30.67 36.38
N ASP A 47 -23.53 31.00 35.45
CA ASP A 47 -23.35 30.84 34.02
C ASP A 47 -22.95 32.18 33.39
N ILE A 48 -21.68 32.27 32.99
CA ILE A 48 -21.09 33.49 32.43
C ILE A 48 -20.59 33.24 31.01
N GLN A 49 -20.65 34.27 30.17
CA GLN A 49 -20.20 34.21 28.79
C GLN A 49 -19.33 35.41 28.38
N ARG A 50 -18.50 35.23 27.36
CA ARG A 50 -17.70 36.28 26.71
C ARG A 50 -17.27 35.83 25.31
N HIS A 51 -17.56 36.64 24.28
CA HIS A 51 -17.16 36.40 22.88
C HIS A 51 -17.41 34.95 22.40
N GLY A 52 -18.60 34.41 22.67
CA GLY A 52 -18.98 33.04 22.29
C GLY A 52 -18.45 31.91 23.20
N LEU A 53 -17.59 32.23 24.18
CA LEU A 53 -17.15 31.29 25.20
C LEU A 53 -18.09 31.31 26.40
N ARG A 54 -18.46 30.13 26.91
CA ARG A 54 -19.30 29.95 28.10
C ARG A 54 -18.55 29.21 29.20
N LYS A 55 -18.74 29.65 30.44
CA LYS A 55 -18.11 29.07 31.63
C LYS A 55 -19.10 28.92 32.77
N TRP A 56 -18.91 27.85 33.52
CA TRP A 56 -19.50 27.64 34.83
C TRP A 56 -18.53 28.17 35.89
N ALA A 57 -19.01 28.98 36.84
CA ALA A 57 -18.23 29.52 37.96
C ALA A 57 -18.87 29.15 39.31
N CYS A 58 -18.12 28.53 40.22
CA CYS A 58 -18.67 28.09 41.51
C CYS A 58 -19.08 29.25 42.44
N LYS A 59 -20.30 29.18 43.00
CA LYS A 59 -20.81 30.18 43.96
C LYS A 59 -20.00 30.20 45.27
N ASP A 60 -19.67 29.04 45.81
CA ASP A 60 -18.93 28.90 47.08
C ASP A 60 -17.49 29.43 46.99
N CYS A 61 -16.81 29.21 45.86
CA CYS A 61 -15.48 29.80 45.65
C CYS A 61 -15.53 31.33 45.48
N ILE A 62 -16.62 31.88 44.92
CA ILE A 62 -16.78 33.33 44.82
C ILE A 62 -17.05 33.93 46.19
N LEU A 63 -17.86 33.27 47.02
CA LEU A 63 -18.06 33.60 48.44
C LEU A 63 -16.73 33.60 49.21
N GLY A 64 -15.88 32.59 48.98
CA GLY A 64 -14.56 32.44 49.58
C GLY A 64 -13.44 33.28 48.95
N ASN A 65 -13.73 34.10 47.94
CA ASN A 65 -12.75 34.92 47.20
C ASN A 65 -11.61 34.13 46.52
N ARG A 66 -11.89 32.93 46.01
CA ARG A 66 -10.92 32.05 45.31
C ARG A 66 -11.43 31.58 43.93
N PRO A 67 -11.81 32.48 43.01
CA PRO A 67 -12.52 32.12 41.77
C PRO A 67 -11.66 31.42 40.72
N ILE A 68 -10.33 31.55 40.80
CA ILE A 68 -9.38 30.96 39.82
C ILE A 68 -9.48 29.43 39.80
N ILE A 69 -9.77 28.81 40.95
CA ILE A 69 -9.82 27.34 41.12
C ILE A 69 -11.16 26.76 40.60
N ALA A 70 -12.12 27.62 40.28
CA ALA A 70 -13.53 27.27 40.30
C ALA A 70 -14.28 27.59 39.01
N THR A 71 -13.55 27.78 37.90
CA THR A 71 -14.15 27.98 36.58
C THR A 71 -13.85 26.87 35.62
N PHE A 72 -14.90 26.39 34.95
CA PHE A 72 -14.81 25.30 34.00
C PHE A 72 -15.58 25.64 32.73
N THR A 73 -15.18 25.06 31.61
CA THR A 73 -15.89 25.17 30.33
C THR A 73 -17.30 24.61 30.47
N SER A 74 -18.30 25.28 29.90
CA SER A 74 -19.69 24.79 29.94
C SER A 74 -19.90 23.51 29.14
N SER A 75 -19.04 23.23 28.15
CA SER A 75 -19.01 21.98 27.37
C SER A 75 -18.40 20.85 28.21
N GLY A 76 -19.19 20.25 29.09
CA GLY A 76 -18.78 19.14 29.95
C GLY A 76 -18.61 19.54 31.41
N LEU A 77 -19.70 19.50 32.17
CA LEU A 77 -19.74 19.93 33.58
C LEU A 77 -19.18 18.91 34.58
N GLN A 78 -18.58 17.81 34.10
CA GLN A 78 -17.99 16.78 34.96
C GLN A 78 -16.85 17.33 35.84
N ASN A 79 -16.09 18.29 35.32
CA ASN A 79 -15.02 18.95 36.07
C ASN A 79 -15.58 19.86 37.18
N ALA A 80 -16.69 20.55 36.91
CA ALA A 80 -17.41 21.32 37.93
C ALA A 80 -17.95 20.40 39.05
N ALA A 81 -18.55 19.27 38.67
CA ALA A 81 -19.02 18.26 39.64
C ALA A 81 -17.87 17.64 40.47
N ASN A 82 -16.70 17.41 39.86
CA ASN A 82 -15.51 16.93 40.57
C ASN A 82 -14.96 18.00 41.54
N HIS A 83 -14.97 19.27 41.14
CA HIS A 83 -14.54 20.40 41.97
C HIS A 83 -15.42 20.58 43.21
N LEU A 84 -16.75 20.59 43.03
CA LEU A 84 -17.71 20.67 44.14
C LEU A 84 -17.48 19.58 45.19
N TRP A 85 -17.18 18.36 44.76
CA TRP A 85 -16.87 17.27 45.70
C TRP A 85 -15.51 17.43 46.39
N ARG A 86 -14.48 17.85 45.65
CA ARG A 86 -13.12 17.96 46.20
C ARG A 86 -12.99 19.09 47.20
N GLU A 87 -13.45 20.28 46.81
CA GLU A 87 -13.23 21.53 47.54
C GLU A 87 -14.38 21.84 48.52
N HIS A 88 -15.62 21.47 48.18
CA HIS A 88 -16.82 21.83 48.96
C HIS A 88 -17.55 20.63 49.57
N LYS A 89 -17.16 19.40 49.23
CA LYS A 89 -17.81 18.16 49.67
C LYS A 89 -19.32 18.11 49.36
N THR A 90 -19.76 18.84 48.33
CA THR A 90 -21.17 18.89 47.92
C THR A 90 -21.53 17.62 47.12
N PRO A 91 -22.44 16.75 47.62
CA PRO A 91 -22.88 15.57 46.89
C PRO A 91 -23.80 15.93 45.72
N ALA A 92 -23.83 15.09 44.69
CA ALA A 92 -24.90 15.17 43.69
C ALA A 92 -26.28 14.90 44.34
N PRO A 93 -27.33 15.65 43.96
CA PRO A 93 -28.70 15.41 44.44
C PRO A 93 -29.20 14.00 44.16
N GLU A 94 -30.21 13.55 44.92
CA GLU A 94 -30.81 12.23 44.74
C GLU A 94 -31.44 12.10 43.35
N GLY A 95 -31.03 11.08 42.59
CA GLY A 95 -31.44 10.87 41.19
C GLY A 95 -30.51 11.48 40.13
N GLU A 96 -29.55 12.32 40.53
CA GLU A 96 -28.57 12.94 39.61
C GLU A 96 -27.27 12.14 39.49
N LYS A 97 -26.55 12.30 38.38
CA LYS A 97 -25.27 11.60 38.15
C LYS A 97 -24.18 12.09 39.11
N LYS A 98 -23.68 11.19 39.95
CA LYS A 98 -22.53 11.43 40.86
C LYS A 98 -21.25 11.73 40.08
N SER A 99 -20.39 12.56 40.67
CA SER A 99 -19.11 12.90 40.07
C SER A 99 -18.11 11.74 40.16
N THR A 100 -17.13 11.68 39.26
CA THR A 100 -16.05 10.68 39.33
C THR A 100 -15.28 10.77 40.65
N ALA A 101 -15.09 11.99 41.17
CA ALA A 101 -14.45 12.21 42.46
C ALA A 101 -15.29 11.67 43.63
N GLN A 102 -16.61 11.84 43.58
CA GLN A 102 -17.55 11.32 44.56
C GLN A 102 -17.60 9.79 44.54
N LEU A 103 -17.72 9.18 43.35
CA LEU A 103 -17.74 7.73 43.19
C LEU A 103 -16.44 7.06 43.65
N LYS A 104 -15.28 7.73 43.48
CA LYS A 104 -13.99 7.23 43.99
C LYS A 104 -13.93 7.26 45.53
N SER A 105 -14.39 8.33 46.18
CA SER A 105 -14.40 8.40 47.65
C SER A 105 -15.45 7.48 48.28
N GLU A 106 -16.56 7.22 47.60
CA GLU A 106 -17.59 6.27 48.03
C GLU A 106 -17.20 4.80 47.75
N GLY A 107 -16.00 4.55 47.20
CA GLY A 107 -15.52 3.20 46.87
C GLY A 107 -16.22 2.54 45.68
N ALA A 108 -17.16 3.23 45.02
CA ALA A 108 -17.93 2.75 43.88
C ALA A 108 -17.13 2.71 42.57
N LEU A 109 -16.00 3.43 42.49
CA LEU A 109 -15.10 3.45 41.33
C LEU A 109 -13.70 2.91 41.69
N LYS A 110 -13.45 1.63 41.43
CA LYS A 110 -12.09 1.07 41.48
C LYS A 110 -11.32 1.50 40.22
N SER A 111 -10.11 2.04 40.37
CA SER A 111 -9.23 2.34 39.24
C SER A 111 -8.77 1.02 38.61
N SER A 112 -9.48 0.52 37.59
CA SER A 112 -9.26 -0.80 37.01
C SER A 112 -8.28 -0.82 35.83
N GLN A 113 -7.48 0.24 35.63
CA GLN A 113 -6.46 0.22 34.58
C GLN A 113 -5.22 -0.52 35.12
N PRO A 114 -4.89 -1.71 34.59
CA PRO A 114 -3.72 -2.46 35.04
C PRO A 114 -2.46 -1.66 34.76
N THR A 115 -1.60 -1.52 35.78
CA THR A 115 -0.27 -0.92 35.67
C THR A 115 0.79 -2.01 35.70
N ILE A 116 2.01 -1.71 35.21
CA ILE A 116 3.15 -2.62 35.30
C ILE A 116 3.37 -3.06 36.75
N ALA A 117 3.28 -2.12 37.71
CA ALA A 117 3.40 -2.42 39.13
C ALA A 117 2.31 -3.39 39.61
N SER A 118 1.05 -3.23 39.18
CA SER A 118 -0.02 -4.15 39.58
C SER A 118 0.11 -5.54 38.96
N VAL A 119 0.60 -5.65 37.71
CA VAL A 119 0.79 -6.92 37.01
C VAL A 119 1.94 -7.70 37.65
N LEU A 120 3.02 -7.02 37.98
CA LEU A 120 4.20 -7.60 38.64
C LEU A 120 4.05 -7.69 40.16
N LYS A 121 2.91 -7.28 40.74
CA LYS A 121 2.62 -7.25 42.18
C LYS A 121 3.68 -6.49 43.01
N LEU A 122 4.16 -5.36 42.47
CA LEU A 122 5.14 -4.49 43.11
C LEU A 122 4.45 -3.41 43.95
N ASP A 123 4.98 -3.16 45.14
CA ASP A 123 4.58 -2.09 46.05
C ASP A 123 5.38 -0.82 45.74
N VAL A 124 4.73 0.12 45.05
CA VAL A 124 5.32 1.41 44.66
C VAL A 124 5.66 2.33 45.84
N ASN A 125 5.25 2.00 47.06
CA ASN A 125 5.63 2.75 48.26
C ASN A 125 7.03 2.35 48.78
N LYS A 126 7.58 1.23 48.30
CA LYS A 126 8.95 0.81 48.61
C LYS A 126 9.89 1.31 47.51
N PRO A 127 10.94 2.08 47.83
CA PRO A 127 11.84 2.67 46.83
C PRO A 127 12.45 1.65 45.87
N THR A 128 12.82 0.46 46.37
CA THR A 128 13.41 -0.61 45.56
C THR A 128 12.43 -1.16 44.51
N GLU A 129 11.19 -1.46 44.93
CA GLU A 129 10.16 -2.02 44.04
C GLU A 129 9.64 -0.95 43.05
N GLN A 130 9.57 0.31 43.47
CA GLN A 130 9.29 1.45 42.60
C GLN A 130 10.35 1.60 41.50
N ASN A 131 11.64 1.49 41.85
CA ASN A 131 12.73 1.56 40.88
C ASN A 131 12.65 0.42 39.85
N ILE A 132 12.28 -0.79 40.28
CA ILE A 132 12.04 -1.93 39.39
C ILE A 132 10.90 -1.59 38.41
N ALA A 133 9.75 -1.12 38.90
CA ALA A 133 8.62 -0.73 38.05
C ALA A 133 9.01 0.36 37.03
N ASN A 134 9.73 1.40 37.46
CA ASN A 134 10.20 2.48 36.58
C ASN A 134 11.20 1.98 35.53
N SER A 135 12.08 1.03 35.89
CA SER A 135 12.99 0.40 34.92
C SER A 135 12.24 -0.39 33.85
N PHE A 136 11.14 -1.06 34.18
CA PHE A 136 10.33 -1.78 33.18
C PHE A 136 9.57 -0.82 32.26
N ILE A 137 9.02 0.26 32.82
CA ILE A 137 8.29 1.28 32.06
C ILE A 137 9.21 1.97 31.04
N SER A 138 10.44 2.35 31.46
CA SER A 138 11.39 3.08 30.60
C SER A 138 11.96 2.26 29.45
N ARG A 139 11.94 0.93 29.53
CA ARG A 139 12.48 0.04 28.48
C ARG A 139 11.55 -0.18 27.29
N PHE A 140 10.25 0.13 27.43
CA PHE A 140 9.28 -0.12 26.37
C PHE A 140 8.94 1.15 25.61
N ASP A 141 9.32 1.18 24.33
CA ASP A 141 8.91 2.22 23.39
C ASP A 141 7.80 1.70 22.47
N LYS A 142 6.59 2.22 22.65
CA LYS A 142 5.41 1.89 21.83
C LYS A 142 5.62 2.14 20.34
N GLN A 143 6.25 3.25 19.96
CA GLN A 143 6.44 3.61 18.56
C GLN A 143 7.47 2.70 17.89
N HIS A 144 8.57 2.42 18.58
CA HIS A 144 9.60 1.51 18.10
C HIS A 144 9.05 0.07 17.94
N PHE A 145 8.32 -0.44 18.96
CA PHE A 145 7.64 -1.73 18.88
C PHE A 145 6.69 -1.82 17.66
N GLN A 146 5.86 -0.80 17.45
CA GLN A 146 4.94 -0.77 16.30
C GLN A 146 5.67 -0.75 14.97
N ARG A 147 6.84 -0.10 14.89
CA ARG A 147 7.66 -0.07 13.67
C ARG A 147 8.22 -1.45 13.35
N LEU A 148 8.82 -2.14 14.34
CA LEU A 148 9.34 -3.50 14.18
C LEU A 148 8.27 -4.49 13.76
N LEU A 149 7.05 -4.38 14.31
CA LEU A 149 5.93 -5.25 13.92
C LEU A 149 5.53 -5.04 12.45
N VAL A 150 5.48 -3.78 11.99
CA VAL A 150 5.19 -3.48 10.57
C VAL A 150 6.31 -3.96 9.67
N GLU A 151 7.56 -3.76 10.07
CA GLU A 151 8.75 -4.21 9.33
C GLU A 151 8.80 -5.74 9.21
N LEU A 152 8.48 -6.48 10.28
CA LEU A 152 8.34 -7.93 10.23
C LEU A 152 7.28 -8.35 9.21
N ILE A 153 6.09 -7.75 9.25
CA ILE A 153 5.00 -8.09 8.33
C ILE A 153 5.39 -7.84 6.87
N VAL A 154 6.06 -6.71 6.59
CA VAL A 154 6.48 -6.35 5.24
C VAL A 154 7.64 -7.23 4.76
N SER A 155 8.70 -7.38 5.56
CA SER A 155 9.91 -8.14 5.19
C SER A 155 9.66 -9.63 5.02
N SER A 156 8.72 -10.20 5.78
CA SER A 156 8.34 -11.61 5.68
C SER A 156 7.10 -11.88 4.82
N ASN A 157 6.63 -10.85 4.08
CA ASN A 157 5.47 -10.90 3.18
C ASN A 157 4.22 -11.54 3.81
N GLN A 158 3.90 -11.14 5.04
CA GLN A 158 2.75 -11.67 5.78
C GLN A 158 1.48 -10.87 5.51
N SER A 159 0.32 -11.52 5.70
CA SER A 159 -0.97 -10.81 5.71
C SER A 159 -1.00 -9.75 6.80
N PHE A 160 -1.66 -8.60 6.57
CA PHE A 160 -1.85 -7.57 7.59
C PHE A 160 -2.66 -8.05 8.80
N SER A 161 -3.50 -9.09 8.62
CA SER A 161 -4.21 -9.75 9.72
C SER A 161 -3.27 -10.51 10.68
N PHE A 162 -2.00 -10.70 10.32
CA PHE A 162 -0.99 -11.31 11.19
C PHE A 162 -0.81 -10.54 12.51
N ALA A 163 -0.89 -9.21 12.48
CA ALA A 163 -0.85 -8.36 13.68
C ALA A 163 -2.03 -8.59 14.65
N GLU A 164 -3.10 -9.23 14.16
CA GLU A 164 -4.32 -9.54 14.91
C GLU A 164 -4.34 -10.99 15.41
N ASN A 165 -3.29 -11.77 15.11
CA ASN A 165 -3.19 -13.15 15.57
C ASN A 165 -3.22 -13.19 17.12
N PRO A 166 -4.15 -13.96 17.73
CA PRO A 166 -4.31 -14.00 19.17
C PRO A 166 -3.09 -14.59 19.89
N ILE A 167 -2.48 -15.65 19.34
CA ILE A 167 -1.29 -16.28 19.92
C ILE A 167 -0.11 -15.32 19.89
N LEU A 168 0.07 -14.58 18.80
CA LEU A 168 1.14 -13.58 18.69
C LEU A 168 0.98 -12.48 19.75
N ARG A 169 -0.24 -12.02 19.97
CA ARG A 169 -0.54 -11.02 21.00
C ARG A 169 -0.30 -11.55 22.41
N GLU A 170 -0.65 -12.80 22.68
CA GLU A 170 -0.32 -13.47 23.94
C GLU A 170 1.19 -13.57 24.16
N ILE A 171 1.97 -13.91 23.12
CA ILE A 171 3.43 -13.91 23.18
C ILE A 171 3.97 -12.52 23.52
N PHE A 172 3.48 -11.47 22.85
CA PHE A 172 3.90 -10.09 23.13
C PHE A 172 3.58 -9.66 24.57
N ASP A 173 2.40 -9.98 25.07
CA ASP A 173 2.00 -9.64 26.44
C ASP A 173 2.75 -10.46 27.49
N TYR A 174 3.08 -11.72 27.19
CA TYR A 174 3.95 -12.55 28.03
C TYR A 174 5.36 -11.95 28.14
N LEU A 175 5.93 -11.52 27.02
CA LEU A 175 7.26 -10.91 26.97
C LEU A 175 7.27 -9.51 27.61
N SER A 176 6.20 -8.74 27.45
CA SER A 176 6.08 -7.40 28.01
C SER A 176 4.60 -6.98 28.18
N PRO A 177 4.07 -6.96 29.41
CA PRO A 177 2.70 -6.51 29.69
C PRO A 177 2.42 -5.06 29.26
N SER A 178 3.47 -4.25 29.06
CA SER A 178 3.39 -2.88 28.55
C SER A 178 2.71 -2.80 27.19
N VAL A 179 2.76 -3.86 26.37
CA VAL A 179 2.12 -3.91 25.05
C VAL A 179 0.61 -3.73 25.17
N SER A 180 -0.07 -4.56 25.96
CA SER A 180 -1.51 -4.41 26.21
C SER A 180 -1.86 -3.18 27.05
N ILE A 181 -1.07 -2.86 28.09
CA ILE A 181 -1.33 -1.69 28.97
C ILE A 181 -1.30 -0.37 28.18
N GLN A 182 -0.35 -0.23 27.24
CA GLN A 182 -0.24 0.98 26.40
C GLN A 182 -1.03 0.89 25.09
N HIS A 183 -1.80 -0.17 24.87
CA HIS A 183 -2.51 -0.45 23.61
C HIS A 183 -1.57 -0.31 22.39
N ALA A 184 -0.42 -0.99 22.46
CA ALA A 184 0.61 -0.94 21.42
C ALA A 184 0.30 -1.87 20.22
N ASN A 185 -0.52 -2.89 20.42
CA ASN A 185 -0.98 -3.80 19.35
C ASN A 185 -1.63 -3.03 18.19
N LEU A 186 -1.45 -3.56 16.97
CA LEU A 186 -2.00 -2.98 15.74
C LEU A 186 -3.14 -3.84 15.19
N SER A 187 -4.11 -3.18 14.55
CA SER A 187 -5.07 -3.83 13.67
C SER A 187 -4.53 -3.90 12.24
N ALA A 188 -5.08 -4.79 11.41
CA ALA A 188 -4.72 -4.89 10.00
C ALA A 188 -4.91 -3.54 9.27
N ARG A 189 -5.98 -2.81 9.64
CA ARG A 189 -6.24 -1.45 9.14
C ARG A 189 -5.18 -0.45 9.58
N ALA A 190 -4.72 -0.52 10.83
CA ALA A 190 -3.68 0.37 11.35
C ALA A 190 -2.31 0.09 10.70
N VAL A 191 -1.97 -1.18 10.46
CA VAL A 191 -0.78 -1.58 9.69
C VAL A 191 -0.83 -0.96 8.30
N ARG A 192 -1.93 -1.16 7.56
CA ARG A 192 -2.12 -0.56 6.23
C ARG A 192 -1.99 0.95 6.25
N TYR A 193 -2.63 1.62 7.20
CA TYR A 193 -2.55 3.09 7.33
C TYR A 193 -1.11 3.56 7.55
N LYS A 194 -0.37 2.91 8.44
CA LYS A 194 1.04 3.24 8.69
C LYS A 194 1.89 3.06 7.43
N ILE A 195 1.75 1.93 6.71
CA ILE A 195 2.47 1.68 5.46
C ILE A 195 2.18 2.78 4.43
N ILE A 196 0.90 3.12 4.22
CA ILE A 196 0.51 4.19 3.28
C ILE A 196 1.06 5.55 3.72
N GLN A 197 1.05 5.84 5.02
CA GLN A 197 1.58 7.08 5.56
C GLN A 197 3.10 7.19 5.36
N GLU A 198 3.85 6.11 5.61
CA GLU A 198 5.28 6.02 5.31
C GLU A 198 5.53 6.22 3.82
N TYR A 199 4.80 5.50 2.97
CA TYR A 199 4.88 5.66 1.51
C TYR A 199 4.64 7.10 1.10
N ASN A 200 3.54 7.73 1.52
CA ASN A 200 3.22 9.11 1.15
C ASN A 200 4.26 10.12 1.66
N ARG A 201 4.82 9.89 2.85
CA ARG A 201 5.87 10.75 3.42
C ARG A 201 7.14 10.72 2.57
N HIS A 202 7.52 9.53 2.12
CA HIS A 202 8.72 9.35 1.32
C HIS A 202 8.48 9.48 -0.18
N LYS A 203 7.22 9.43 -0.64
CA LYS A 203 6.84 9.48 -2.05
C LYS A 203 7.44 10.69 -2.75
N GLN A 204 7.29 11.88 -2.17
CA GLN A 204 7.79 13.10 -2.79
C GLN A 204 9.32 13.12 -2.82
N THR A 205 10.00 12.68 -1.75
CA THR A 205 11.47 12.55 -1.74
C THR A 205 11.98 11.48 -2.70
N VAL A 206 11.25 10.38 -2.87
CA VAL A 206 11.57 9.32 -3.84
C VAL A 206 11.34 9.84 -5.24
N ILE A 207 10.23 10.52 -5.52
CA ILE A 207 9.96 11.17 -6.80
C ILE A 207 11.02 12.24 -7.09
N GLU A 208 11.35 13.10 -6.13
CA GLU A 208 12.38 14.13 -6.29
C GLU A 208 13.74 13.49 -6.47
N ARG A 209 14.08 12.40 -5.78
CA ARG A 209 15.30 11.66 -6.09
C ARG A 209 15.22 11.09 -7.49
N LEU A 210 14.12 10.47 -7.91
CA LEU A 210 13.90 9.91 -9.24
C LEU A 210 13.81 10.97 -10.37
N ILE A 211 13.50 12.25 -10.05
CA ILE A 211 13.42 13.38 -10.97
C ILE A 211 14.73 14.19 -10.98
N VAL A 212 15.40 14.33 -9.84
CA VAL A 212 16.71 14.97 -9.68
C VAL A 212 17.83 14.02 -10.13
N THR A 213 17.58 12.70 -10.23
CA THR A 213 18.32 11.74 -11.08
C THR A 213 17.94 11.92 -12.56
N SER A 214 17.94 13.18 -13.01
CA SER A 214 18.08 13.57 -14.41
C SER A 214 19.54 13.99 -14.68
N ALA A 215 20.49 13.47 -13.91
CA ALA A 215 21.74 13.05 -14.53
C ALA A 215 21.37 12.06 -15.64
N PRO A 216 22.08 12.04 -16.79
CA PRO A 216 21.82 11.00 -17.77
C PRO A 216 21.95 9.67 -17.04
N LEU A 217 20.90 8.84 -17.02
CA LEU A 217 20.81 7.54 -16.31
C LEU A 217 22.10 6.71 -16.44
N GLY A 218 22.80 6.85 -17.58
CA GLY A 218 24.13 6.29 -17.79
C GLY A 218 25.20 6.71 -16.78
N GLY A 219 25.28 7.99 -16.39
CA GLY A 219 26.23 8.50 -15.40
C GLY A 219 26.04 7.87 -14.02
N GLU A 220 24.80 7.68 -13.58
CA GLU A 220 24.53 7.03 -12.28
C GLU A 220 24.89 5.55 -12.29
N VAL A 221 24.63 4.86 -13.41
CA VAL A 221 25.04 3.47 -13.60
C VAL A 221 26.58 3.37 -13.58
N LEU A 222 27.28 4.28 -14.25
CA LEU A 222 28.74 4.34 -14.26
C LEU A 222 29.31 4.61 -12.85
N ASP A 223 28.74 5.55 -12.11
CA ASP A 223 29.13 5.83 -10.71
C ASP A 223 28.93 4.60 -9.82
N ALA A 224 27.83 3.87 -10.00
CA ALA A 224 27.57 2.64 -9.27
C ALA A 224 28.59 1.55 -9.61
N LEU A 225 28.88 1.34 -10.90
CA LEU A 225 29.89 0.36 -11.36
C LEU A 225 31.28 0.69 -10.81
N HIS A 226 31.67 1.97 -10.84
CA HIS A 226 32.93 2.45 -10.28
C HIS A 226 32.98 2.24 -8.77
N THR A 227 31.92 2.61 -8.04
CA THR A 227 31.82 2.42 -6.58
C THR A 227 31.92 0.96 -6.18
N LEU A 228 31.37 0.05 -6.98
CA LEU A 228 31.45 -1.39 -6.77
C LEU A 228 32.78 -2.01 -7.24
N GLY A 229 33.67 -1.23 -7.86
CA GLY A 229 34.94 -1.71 -8.40
C GLY A 229 34.77 -2.70 -9.56
N VAL A 230 33.66 -2.59 -10.30
CA VAL A 230 33.41 -3.41 -11.50
C VAL A 230 34.22 -2.82 -12.65
N SER A 231 35.20 -3.58 -13.14
CA SER A 231 36.05 -3.14 -14.23
C SER A 231 35.33 -3.24 -15.58
N PRO A 232 35.57 -2.31 -16.53
CA PRO A 232 34.88 -2.26 -17.82
C PRO A 232 34.94 -3.60 -18.59
N GLU A 233 36.06 -4.30 -18.54
CA GLU A 233 36.26 -5.58 -19.22
C GLU A 233 35.39 -6.74 -18.68
N LYS A 234 34.76 -6.55 -17.51
CA LYS A 234 33.81 -7.52 -16.93
C LYS A 234 32.36 -7.24 -17.32
N ILE A 235 32.09 -6.12 -17.99
CA ILE A 235 30.74 -5.69 -18.34
C ILE A 235 30.39 -6.27 -19.72
N GLY A 236 29.36 -7.12 -19.74
CA GLY A 236 28.87 -7.77 -20.95
C GLY A 236 27.71 -7.00 -21.59
N TYR A 237 26.51 -7.18 -21.04
CA TYR A 237 25.25 -6.68 -21.60
C TYR A 237 24.37 -6.05 -20.52
N PHE A 238 23.47 -5.15 -20.93
CA PHE A 238 22.51 -4.48 -20.08
C PHE A 238 21.09 -4.87 -20.52
N THR A 239 20.24 -5.30 -19.58
CA THR A 239 18.82 -5.55 -19.87
C THR A 239 17.99 -4.38 -19.35
N LEU A 240 17.33 -3.65 -20.25
CA LEU A 240 16.56 -2.45 -19.94
C LEU A 240 15.16 -2.52 -20.55
N ASP A 241 14.19 -1.83 -19.97
CA ASP A 241 12.86 -1.71 -20.59
C ASP A 241 12.90 -0.81 -21.85
N ASN A 242 11.77 -0.69 -22.54
CA ASN A 242 11.72 -0.04 -23.85
C ASN A 242 11.62 1.49 -23.79
N ALA A 243 11.82 2.12 -22.63
CA ALA A 243 11.76 3.57 -22.53
C ALA A 243 12.87 4.26 -23.35
N GLU A 244 12.57 5.40 -23.97
CA GLU A 244 13.49 6.15 -24.84
C GLU A 244 14.71 6.69 -24.07
N ASN A 245 14.55 7.00 -22.79
CA ASN A 245 15.67 7.45 -21.94
C ASN A 245 16.76 6.38 -21.78
N ASN A 246 16.44 5.10 -21.98
CA ASN A 246 17.43 4.03 -21.96
C ASN A 246 18.30 4.00 -23.21
N ASP A 247 17.82 4.54 -24.35
CA ASP A 247 18.67 4.72 -25.54
C ASP A 247 19.80 5.71 -25.24
N THR A 248 19.44 6.90 -24.74
CA THR A 248 20.42 7.92 -24.32
C THR A 248 21.33 7.41 -23.21
N ALA A 249 20.81 6.61 -22.27
CA ALA A 249 21.63 6.03 -21.21
C ALA A 249 22.71 5.09 -21.77
N MET A 250 22.33 4.22 -22.71
CA MET A 250 23.26 3.26 -23.32
C MET A 250 24.28 3.92 -24.23
N GLU A 251 23.94 5.03 -24.88
CA GLU A 251 24.92 5.86 -25.60
C GLU A 251 25.99 6.42 -24.66
N VAL A 252 25.59 6.97 -23.51
CA VAL A 252 26.52 7.51 -22.50
C VAL A 252 27.39 6.41 -21.90
N ILE A 253 26.79 5.28 -21.51
CA ILE A 253 27.52 4.14 -20.95
C ILE A 253 28.51 3.57 -21.99
N GLY A 254 28.06 3.39 -23.23
CA GLY A 254 28.89 2.87 -24.30
C GLY A 254 30.08 3.78 -24.62
N ALA A 255 29.87 5.10 -24.63
CA ALA A 255 30.94 6.06 -24.84
C ALA A 255 32.02 6.00 -23.74
N GLU A 256 31.62 5.86 -22.47
CA GLU A 256 32.57 5.79 -21.34
C GLU A 256 33.29 4.43 -21.28
N LEU A 257 32.58 3.33 -21.57
CA LEU A 257 33.13 1.97 -21.48
C LEU A 257 33.77 1.47 -22.78
N GLY A 258 33.69 2.23 -23.87
CA GLY A 258 34.35 1.91 -25.14
C GLY A 258 33.64 0.86 -26.00
N PHE A 259 32.31 0.80 -25.97
CA PHE A 259 31.52 -0.12 -26.80
C PHE A 259 30.29 0.56 -27.42
N ASP A 260 29.70 -0.05 -28.45
CA ASP A 260 28.40 0.38 -28.99
C ASP A 260 27.26 -0.03 -28.03
N GLY A 261 26.65 0.97 -27.39
CA GLY A 261 25.56 0.77 -26.44
C GLY A 261 24.36 0.04 -27.03
N ARG A 262 24.08 0.21 -28.33
CA ARG A 262 22.97 -0.46 -29.02
C ARG A 262 23.19 -1.97 -29.09
N LEU A 263 24.42 -2.39 -29.42
CA LEU A 263 24.79 -3.80 -29.51
C LEU A 263 24.82 -4.51 -28.15
N ARG A 264 24.86 -3.76 -27.05
CA ARG A 264 24.91 -4.30 -25.68
C ARG A 264 23.64 -4.07 -24.87
N ARG A 265 22.56 -3.58 -25.48
CA ARG A 265 21.26 -3.34 -24.84
C ARG A 265 20.26 -4.45 -25.15
N GLY A 266 20.16 -5.45 -24.28
CA GLY A 266 19.02 -6.35 -24.26
C GLY A 266 17.72 -5.63 -23.90
N ARG A 267 16.67 -5.80 -24.70
CA ARG A 267 15.33 -5.29 -24.37
C ARG A 267 14.63 -6.26 -23.42
N CYS A 268 14.01 -5.73 -22.37
CA CYS A 268 13.29 -6.53 -21.38
C CYS A 268 12.06 -7.21 -21.99
N ILE A 269 12.13 -8.52 -22.19
CA ILE A 269 11.02 -9.32 -22.71
C ILE A 269 9.80 -9.31 -21.79
N GLY A 270 9.97 -9.28 -20.46
CA GLY A 270 8.83 -9.17 -19.54
C GLY A 270 8.02 -7.90 -19.79
N HIS A 271 8.71 -6.79 -20.07
CA HIS A 271 8.06 -5.55 -20.48
C HIS A 271 7.32 -5.70 -21.82
N THR A 272 7.93 -6.33 -22.83
CA THR A 272 7.28 -6.61 -24.12
C THR A 272 6.05 -7.49 -23.98
N ILE A 273 6.13 -8.58 -23.21
CA ILE A 273 4.99 -9.49 -22.98
C ILE A 273 3.85 -8.73 -22.31
N ASN A 274 4.16 -7.86 -21.34
CA ASN A 274 3.15 -7.01 -20.72
C ASN A 274 2.48 -6.05 -21.73
N LEU A 275 3.24 -5.43 -22.64
CA LEU A 275 2.66 -4.62 -23.72
C LEU A 275 1.74 -5.43 -24.64
N SER A 276 2.16 -6.64 -25.01
CA SER A 276 1.36 -7.55 -25.83
C SER A 276 0.08 -8.00 -25.11
N ALA A 277 0.16 -8.36 -23.82
CA ALA A 277 -0.99 -8.73 -23.00
C ALA A 277 -1.99 -7.57 -22.83
N LYS A 278 -1.49 -6.33 -22.66
CA LYS A 278 -2.34 -5.14 -22.64
C LYS A 278 -3.04 -4.92 -23.98
N ALA A 279 -2.35 -5.10 -25.09
CA ALA A 279 -2.93 -5.00 -26.43
C ALA A 279 -4.00 -6.08 -26.66
N LEU A 280 -3.77 -7.31 -26.17
CA LEU A 280 -4.72 -8.42 -26.19
C LEU A 280 -6.01 -8.06 -25.44
N LEU A 281 -5.88 -7.54 -24.21
CA LEU A 281 -7.01 -7.30 -23.30
C LEU A 281 -7.78 -6.01 -23.61
N PHE A 282 -7.09 -4.94 -23.97
CA PHE A 282 -7.68 -3.61 -24.06
C PHE A 282 -7.71 -3.02 -25.48
N GLY A 283 -7.12 -3.72 -26.45
CA GLY A 283 -7.01 -3.28 -27.83
C GLY A 283 -6.10 -2.07 -28.00
N LYS A 284 -6.36 -1.25 -29.02
CA LYS A 284 -5.54 -0.06 -29.33
C LYS A 284 -5.55 0.95 -28.17
N ASN A 285 -4.41 1.60 -27.97
CA ASN A 285 -4.21 2.68 -26.99
C ASN A 285 -4.50 2.26 -25.53
N ALA A 286 -4.09 1.04 -25.15
CA ALA A 286 -4.27 0.50 -23.80
C ALA A 286 -3.72 1.43 -22.71
N ASP A 287 -2.52 1.98 -22.88
CA ASP A 287 -1.90 2.87 -21.89
C ASP A 287 -2.64 4.21 -21.74
N VAL A 288 -3.13 4.78 -22.85
CA VAL A 288 -3.98 5.98 -22.83
C VAL A 288 -5.29 5.70 -22.09
N PHE A 289 -5.87 4.52 -22.30
CA PHE A 289 -7.07 4.10 -21.60
C PHE A 289 -6.82 3.96 -20.09
N GLU A 290 -5.71 3.35 -19.67
CA GLU A 290 -5.34 3.22 -18.26
C GLU A 290 -5.08 4.57 -17.57
N GLN A 291 -4.38 5.49 -18.24
CA GLN A 291 -4.12 6.84 -17.70
C GLN A 291 -5.42 7.63 -17.46
N GLN A 292 -6.45 7.42 -18.27
CA GLN A 292 -7.77 8.04 -18.08
C GLN A 292 -8.55 7.49 -16.87
N LEU A 293 -8.06 6.43 -16.22
CA LEU A 293 -8.76 5.69 -15.17
C LEU A 293 -8.16 5.89 -13.76
N SER A 294 -7.08 6.66 -13.62
CA SER A 294 -6.47 6.96 -12.32
C SER A 294 -7.27 8.03 -11.55
N GLY A 295 -8.45 7.66 -11.05
CA GLY A 295 -9.31 8.51 -10.23
C GLY A 295 -10.25 7.65 -9.39
N ALA A 296 -9.93 7.43 -8.12
CA ALA A 296 -10.68 6.55 -7.24
C ALA A 296 -11.91 7.24 -6.65
N GLU A 297 -13.00 7.30 -7.41
CA GLU A 297 -14.37 7.49 -6.88
C GLU A 297 -15.32 6.46 -7.50
N ALA A 298 -16.50 6.28 -6.91
CA ALA A 298 -17.49 5.31 -7.38
C ALA A 298 -17.75 5.53 -8.88
N LEU A 299 -17.56 4.47 -9.70
CA LEU A 299 -17.66 4.55 -11.16
C LEU A 299 -18.92 5.32 -11.55
N SER A 300 -18.74 6.43 -12.25
CA SER A 300 -19.82 7.13 -12.93
C SER A 300 -20.45 6.24 -14.01
N ASP A 301 -21.69 6.53 -14.43
CA ASP A 301 -22.34 5.75 -15.51
C ASP A 301 -21.53 5.79 -16.82
N THR A 302 -20.78 6.87 -17.05
CA THR A 302 -19.93 7.07 -18.22
C THR A 302 -18.69 6.17 -18.18
N GLU A 303 -18.04 6.02 -17.04
CA GLU A 303 -16.92 5.09 -16.87
C GLU A 303 -17.36 3.63 -17.00
N TYR A 304 -18.54 3.30 -16.45
CA TYR A 304 -19.13 1.97 -16.60
C TYR A 304 -19.31 1.61 -18.08
N ALA A 305 -19.92 2.52 -18.86
CA ALA A 305 -20.12 2.34 -20.29
C ALA A 305 -18.80 2.27 -21.09
N ARG A 306 -17.77 3.02 -20.69
CA ARG A 306 -16.43 2.94 -21.29
C ARG A 306 -15.82 1.55 -21.12
N TRP A 307 -15.99 0.93 -19.95
CA TRP A 307 -15.53 -0.43 -19.72
C TRP A 307 -16.34 -1.46 -20.50
N CYS A 308 -17.65 -1.31 -20.64
CA CYS A 308 -18.44 -2.22 -21.51
C CYS A 308 -17.96 -2.22 -22.97
N LYS A 309 -17.39 -1.09 -23.47
CA LYS A 309 -16.78 -1.00 -24.81
C LYS A 309 -15.44 -1.72 -24.94
N LYS A 310 -14.88 -2.28 -23.86
CA LYS A 310 -13.71 -3.17 -23.89
C LYS A 310 -14.11 -4.65 -23.99
N GLY A 311 -15.36 -4.92 -24.35
CA GLY A 311 -15.85 -6.27 -24.56
C GLY A 311 -16.00 -7.09 -23.26
N PRO A 312 -15.87 -8.42 -23.34
CA PRO A 312 -16.10 -9.33 -22.21
C PRO A 312 -15.27 -9.00 -20.97
N VAL A 313 -13.99 -8.66 -21.14
CA VAL A 313 -13.07 -8.31 -20.04
C VAL A 313 -13.56 -7.08 -19.28
N GLY A 314 -14.05 -6.07 -20.00
CA GLY A 314 -14.54 -4.84 -19.39
C GLY A 314 -15.87 -5.04 -18.64
N LYS A 315 -16.78 -5.86 -19.18
CA LYS A 315 -17.99 -6.29 -18.47
C LYS A 315 -17.66 -7.07 -17.19
N LEU A 316 -16.74 -8.03 -17.27
CA LEU A 316 -16.28 -8.82 -16.11
C LEU A 316 -15.66 -7.93 -15.03
N ARG A 317 -14.82 -6.96 -15.43
CA ARG A 317 -14.22 -5.98 -14.52
C ARG A 317 -15.29 -5.14 -13.81
N ASN A 318 -16.32 -4.70 -14.52
CA ASN A 318 -17.45 -3.97 -13.93
C ASN A 318 -18.23 -4.84 -12.92
N ILE A 319 -18.50 -6.10 -13.25
CA ILE A 319 -19.10 -7.09 -12.34
C ILE A 319 -18.29 -7.21 -11.04
N VAL A 320 -16.97 -7.42 -11.14
CA VAL A 320 -16.08 -7.57 -9.97
C VAL A 320 -16.10 -6.32 -9.10
N ILE A 321 -16.13 -5.14 -9.69
CA ILE A 321 -16.19 -3.89 -8.94
C ILE A 321 -17.55 -3.71 -8.28
N ASP A 322 -18.64 -3.96 -8.99
CA ASP A 322 -19.98 -3.89 -8.42
C ASP A 322 -20.14 -4.88 -7.25
N VAL A 323 -19.58 -6.10 -7.34
CA VAL A 323 -19.57 -7.08 -6.23
C VAL A 323 -18.71 -6.58 -5.05
N ARG A 324 -17.51 -6.06 -5.31
CA ARG A 324 -16.60 -5.56 -4.25
C ARG A 324 -17.14 -4.29 -3.58
N ILE A 325 -17.77 -3.40 -4.33
CA ILE A 325 -18.51 -2.24 -3.80
C ILE A 325 -19.74 -2.73 -3.05
N SER A 326 -20.44 -3.75 -3.56
CA SER A 326 -21.61 -4.35 -2.91
C SER A 326 -21.29 -4.91 -1.53
N HIS A 327 -20.10 -5.44 -1.28
CA HIS A 327 -19.71 -5.83 0.09
C HIS A 327 -19.59 -4.63 1.06
N ARG A 328 -19.12 -3.46 0.58
CA ARG A 328 -19.17 -2.20 1.37
C ARG A 328 -20.59 -1.67 1.48
N LEU A 329 -21.36 -1.77 0.40
CA LEU A 329 -22.75 -1.39 0.37
C LEU A 329 -23.59 -2.30 1.25
N ILE A 330 -23.35 -3.61 1.41
CA ILE A 330 -24.13 -4.50 2.29
C ILE A 330 -24.13 -3.98 3.74
N TYR A 331 -23.05 -3.34 4.19
CA TYR A 331 -23.02 -2.64 5.48
C TYR A 331 -23.86 -1.34 5.49
N LEU A 332 -23.93 -0.62 4.37
CA LEU A 332 -24.80 0.55 4.14
C LEU A 332 -26.25 0.19 3.70
N PHE A 333 -26.49 -1.02 3.22
CA PHE A 333 -27.72 -1.49 2.56
C PHE A 333 -28.79 -1.77 3.60
N LYS A 334 -28.38 -2.00 4.85
CA LYS A 334 -29.28 -1.97 6.01
C LYS A 334 -29.89 -0.58 6.26
N GLU A 335 -29.31 0.51 5.73
CA GLU A 335 -29.85 1.87 5.89
C GLU A 335 -30.64 2.39 4.67
N VAL A 336 -30.44 1.82 3.46
CA VAL A 336 -30.99 2.39 2.20
C VAL A 336 -31.84 1.40 1.41
N GLN A 337 -32.77 0.70 2.08
CA GLN A 337 -33.74 -0.19 1.44
C GLN A 337 -34.76 0.51 0.49
N ASN A 338 -34.65 1.82 0.24
CA ASN A 338 -35.69 2.62 -0.44
C ASN A 338 -35.34 3.19 -1.82
N LEU A 339 -34.33 2.70 -2.54
CA LEU A 339 -34.07 3.16 -3.92
C LEU A 339 -34.23 2.03 -4.93
N ALA A 340 -35.41 1.99 -5.54
CA ALA A 340 -35.82 1.12 -6.64
C ALA A 340 -35.07 1.40 -7.96
N LYS A 341 -33.74 1.29 -7.98
CA LYS A 341 -32.95 1.23 -9.21
C LYS A 341 -32.39 -0.19 -9.38
N LYS A 342 -32.73 -0.84 -10.48
CA LYS A 342 -32.10 -2.10 -10.93
C LYS A 342 -30.57 -1.87 -10.91
N LEU A 343 -29.85 -2.67 -10.11
CA LEU A 343 -28.39 -2.64 -10.03
C LEU A 343 -27.80 -2.68 -11.44
N ARG A 344 -26.76 -1.89 -11.72
CA ARG A 344 -26.18 -1.75 -13.07
C ARG A 344 -25.83 -3.09 -13.69
N ILE A 345 -25.28 -4.00 -12.88
CA ILE A 345 -24.93 -5.38 -13.22
C ILE A 345 -26.11 -6.24 -13.72
N LEU A 346 -27.34 -5.92 -13.32
CA LEU A 346 -28.54 -6.67 -13.70
C LEU A 346 -29.16 -6.15 -14.99
N ARG A 347 -28.70 -5.01 -15.54
CA ARG A 347 -29.19 -4.51 -16.83
C ARG A 347 -28.68 -5.40 -17.95
N ASP A 348 -29.54 -5.70 -18.92
CA ASP A 348 -29.31 -6.77 -19.88
C ASP A 348 -28.10 -6.46 -20.78
N GLU A 349 -27.86 -5.18 -21.08
CA GLU A 349 -26.69 -4.70 -21.82
C GLU A 349 -25.34 -4.91 -21.10
N ASN A 350 -25.36 -5.14 -19.79
CA ASN A 350 -24.16 -5.28 -18.96
C ASN A 350 -23.88 -6.74 -18.56
N GLN A 351 -24.77 -7.66 -18.91
CA GLN A 351 -24.58 -9.08 -18.60
C GLN A 351 -23.56 -9.70 -19.55
N LEU A 352 -22.81 -10.66 -19.02
CA LEU A 352 -21.96 -11.55 -19.80
C LEU A 352 -22.87 -12.61 -20.44
N THR A 353 -22.87 -12.66 -21.76
CA THR A 353 -23.53 -13.71 -22.55
C THR A 353 -22.68 -14.98 -22.56
N ASP A 354 -23.25 -16.11 -22.99
CA ASP A 354 -22.51 -17.37 -23.14
C ASP A 354 -21.28 -17.21 -24.05
N LYS A 355 -21.41 -16.41 -25.12
CA LYS A 355 -20.29 -16.04 -26.01
C LYS A 355 -19.23 -15.21 -25.30
N ASP A 356 -19.63 -14.26 -24.44
CA ASP A 356 -18.67 -13.46 -23.66
C ASP A 356 -17.84 -14.37 -22.75
N TRP A 357 -18.47 -15.40 -22.14
CA TRP A 357 -17.78 -16.39 -21.32
C TRP A 357 -16.81 -17.27 -22.11
N GLU A 358 -17.18 -17.69 -23.32
CA GLU A 358 -16.31 -18.43 -24.22
C GLU A 358 -15.05 -17.64 -24.59
N VAL A 359 -15.21 -16.35 -24.91
CA VAL A 359 -14.07 -15.45 -25.17
C VAL A 359 -13.18 -15.30 -23.93
N LEU A 360 -13.78 -15.15 -22.73
CA LEU A 360 -13.03 -15.05 -21.49
C LEU A 360 -12.22 -16.32 -21.20
N TYR A 361 -12.77 -17.50 -21.50
CA TYR A 361 -12.07 -18.78 -21.36
C TYR A 361 -10.83 -18.86 -22.27
N HIS A 362 -10.96 -18.44 -23.54
CA HIS A 362 -9.81 -18.41 -24.43
C HIS A 362 -8.77 -17.35 -24.04
N LEU A 363 -9.20 -16.18 -23.58
CA LEU A 363 -8.28 -15.15 -23.07
C LEU A 363 -7.51 -15.64 -21.83
N GLU A 364 -8.17 -16.34 -20.91
CA GLU A 364 -7.50 -16.97 -19.76
C GLU A 364 -6.44 -17.98 -20.22
N ALA A 365 -6.78 -18.84 -21.19
CA ALA A 365 -5.85 -19.84 -21.72
C ALA A 365 -4.61 -19.18 -22.38
N ILE A 366 -4.80 -18.13 -23.18
CA ILE A 366 -3.68 -17.38 -23.78
C ILE A 366 -2.83 -16.74 -22.68
N LEU A 367 -3.45 -16.07 -21.71
CA LEU A 367 -2.74 -15.38 -20.63
C LEU A 367 -1.99 -16.33 -19.70
N ALA A 368 -2.47 -17.56 -19.51
CA ALA A 368 -1.74 -18.59 -18.77
C ALA A 368 -0.41 -18.97 -19.45
N ILE A 369 -0.37 -18.99 -20.78
CA ILE A 369 0.86 -19.20 -21.55
C ILE A 369 1.79 -18.00 -21.37
N PHE A 370 1.26 -16.76 -21.49
CA PHE A 370 2.01 -15.53 -21.23
C PHE A 370 2.63 -15.54 -19.83
N GLU A 371 1.85 -15.87 -18.81
CA GLU A 371 2.31 -15.97 -17.42
C GLU A 371 3.41 -17.02 -17.26
N THR A 372 3.27 -18.17 -17.91
CA THR A 372 4.28 -19.25 -17.89
C THR A 372 5.60 -18.78 -18.49
N VAL A 373 5.56 -18.10 -19.63
CA VAL A 373 6.76 -17.55 -20.29
C VAL A 373 7.41 -16.47 -19.42
N VAL A 374 6.63 -15.53 -18.88
CA VAL A 374 7.14 -14.47 -17.99
C VAL A 374 7.83 -15.08 -16.77
N LYS A 375 7.17 -16.00 -16.06
CA LYS A 375 7.76 -16.65 -14.87
C LYS A 375 9.02 -17.45 -15.21
N THR A 376 9.08 -18.05 -16.39
CA THR A 376 10.26 -18.79 -16.85
C THR A 376 11.44 -17.86 -17.10
N ILE A 377 11.19 -16.66 -17.62
CA ILE A 377 12.24 -15.73 -18.07
C ILE A 377 12.63 -14.68 -17.02
N GLU A 378 11.72 -14.28 -16.12
CA GLU A 378 12.09 -13.44 -14.97
C GLU A 378 13.03 -14.20 -14.03
N GLY A 379 12.85 -15.53 -13.95
CA GLY A 379 13.55 -16.38 -13.03
C GLY A 379 13.31 -16.02 -11.57
N ASP A 380 13.94 -16.76 -10.68
CA ASP A 380 13.81 -16.53 -9.24
C ASP A 380 15.17 -16.44 -8.53
N GLY A 381 16.25 -16.37 -9.32
CA GLY A 381 17.64 -16.33 -8.82
C GLY A 381 18.10 -17.61 -8.11
N HIS A 382 17.30 -18.68 -8.10
CA HIS A 382 17.64 -19.93 -7.40
C HIS A 382 18.20 -20.97 -8.37
N ILE A 383 19.48 -21.29 -8.22
CA ILE A 383 20.11 -22.42 -8.91
C ILE A 383 19.66 -23.71 -8.22
N ARG A 384 18.88 -24.54 -8.91
CA ARG A 384 18.41 -25.82 -8.37
C ARG A 384 19.25 -26.95 -8.92
N ARG A 385 19.90 -27.71 -8.03
CA ARG A 385 20.54 -28.97 -8.39
C ARG A 385 19.51 -30.10 -8.33
N SER A 386 19.22 -30.71 -9.46
CA SER A 386 18.45 -31.94 -9.50
C SER A 386 19.24 -33.07 -8.83
N LYS A 387 18.55 -34.13 -8.38
CA LYS A 387 19.18 -35.34 -7.80
C LYS A 387 20.16 -36.04 -8.77
N GLN A 388 20.06 -35.75 -10.06
CA GLN A 388 20.95 -36.27 -11.11
C GLN A 388 22.12 -35.32 -11.43
N GLY A 389 22.29 -34.22 -10.68
CA GLY A 389 23.40 -33.28 -10.87
C GLY A 389 23.12 -32.16 -11.88
N TRP A 390 21.95 -32.14 -12.54
CA TRP A 390 21.58 -31.08 -13.46
C TRP A 390 21.25 -29.80 -12.71
N THR A 391 21.94 -28.71 -13.02
CA THR A 391 21.60 -27.37 -12.54
C THR A 391 20.54 -26.78 -13.46
N GLY A 392 19.30 -26.69 -13.00
CA GLY A 392 18.27 -25.90 -13.67
C GLY A 392 18.30 -24.47 -13.14
N SER A 393 18.43 -23.51 -14.04
CA SER A 393 18.23 -22.07 -13.79
C SER A 393 17.03 -21.60 -14.61
N PHE A 394 16.21 -20.75 -14.03
CA PHE A 394 15.22 -19.94 -14.75
C PHE A 394 15.84 -18.58 -15.09
N GLY A 395 15.31 -17.91 -16.11
CA GLY A 395 15.75 -16.59 -16.53
C GLY A 395 17.04 -16.57 -17.36
N ASN A 396 17.25 -17.60 -18.18
CA ASN A 396 18.41 -17.61 -19.06
C ASN A 396 18.13 -16.82 -20.33
N ILE A 397 19.17 -16.20 -20.87
CA ILE A 397 19.03 -15.32 -22.03
C ILE A 397 18.62 -16.10 -23.32
N TRP A 398 18.95 -17.39 -23.41
CA TRP A 398 18.50 -18.24 -24.53
C TRP A 398 17.00 -18.55 -24.47
N ASP A 399 16.38 -18.51 -23.29
CA ASP A 399 14.93 -18.74 -23.14
C ASP A 399 14.09 -17.61 -23.76
N VAL A 400 14.70 -16.44 -24.03
CA VAL A 400 14.04 -15.28 -24.66
C VAL A 400 13.54 -15.61 -26.05
N VAL A 401 14.38 -16.17 -26.91
CA VAL A 401 14.01 -16.51 -28.29
C VAL A 401 12.91 -17.57 -28.29
N LEU A 402 13.05 -18.60 -27.46
CA LEU A 402 12.04 -19.65 -27.28
C LEU A 402 10.70 -19.08 -26.78
N GLY A 403 10.75 -18.11 -25.87
CA GLY A 403 9.58 -17.41 -25.36
C GLY A 403 8.81 -16.68 -26.46
N TYR A 404 9.50 -15.95 -27.34
CA TYR A 404 8.85 -15.30 -28.48
C TYR A 404 8.23 -16.32 -29.45
N GLU A 405 8.98 -17.36 -29.84
CA GLU A 405 8.48 -18.40 -30.74
C GLU A 405 7.22 -19.07 -30.18
N LEU A 406 7.21 -19.42 -28.89
CA LEU A 406 6.03 -20.02 -28.26
C LEU A 406 4.83 -19.07 -28.27
N LEU A 407 5.02 -17.80 -27.91
CA LEU A 407 3.93 -16.82 -27.83
C LEU A 407 3.37 -16.46 -29.21
N LEU A 408 4.24 -16.27 -30.21
CA LEU A 408 3.84 -15.97 -31.59
C LEU A 408 3.05 -17.12 -32.20
N ASN A 409 3.54 -18.36 -32.08
CA ASN A 409 2.86 -19.56 -32.56
C ASN A 409 1.50 -19.74 -31.85
N THR A 410 1.46 -19.56 -30.53
CA THR A 410 0.20 -19.61 -29.76
C THR A 410 -0.81 -18.61 -30.32
N LEU A 411 -0.40 -17.34 -30.50
CA LEU A 411 -1.32 -16.32 -31.02
C LEU A 411 -1.74 -16.62 -32.46
N GLU A 412 -0.90 -17.23 -33.30
CA GLU A 412 -1.26 -17.66 -34.65
C GLU A 412 -2.32 -18.76 -34.65
N GLU A 413 -2.21 -19.76 -33.76
CA GLU A 413 -3.25 -20.77 -33.57
C GLU A 413 -4.57 -20.11 -33.17
N TYR A 414 -4.53 -19.17 -32.23
CA TYR A 414 -5.72 -18.42 -31.82
C TYR A 414 -6.25 -17.46 -32.89
N LYS A 415 -5.42 -16.94 -33.82
CA LYS A 415 -5.89 -16.18 -34.99
C LYS A 415 -6.75 -17.06 -35.89
N GLN A 416 -6.36 -18.31 -36.12
CA GLN A 416 -7.14 -19.26 -36.92
C GLN A 416 -8.44 -19.62 -36.21
N LEU A 417 -8.37 -19.95 -34.92
CA LEU A 417 -9.55 -20.26 -34.12
C LEU A 417 -10.54 -19.08 -34.10
N ALA A 418 -10.05 -17.86 -33.90
CA ALA A 418 -10.89 -16.65 -33.88
C ALA A 418 -11.56 -16.31 -35.23
N ALA A 419 -11.14 -16.93 -36.34
CA ALA A 419 -11.78 -16.73 -37.65
C ALA A 419 -13.20 -17.34 -37.70
N ASP A 420 -13.40 -18.44 -36.98
CA ASP A 420 -14.68 -19.17 -36.93
C ASP A 420 -15.61 -18.68 -35.81
N PHE A 421 -15.18 -17.67 -35.03
CA PHE A 421 -15.99 -17.10 -33.96
C PHE A 421 -17.05 -16.14 -34.50
N PRO A 422 -18.34 -16.31 -34.15
CA PRO A 422 -19.43 -15.56 -34.78
C PRO A 422 -19.59 -14.11 -34.33
N ASP A 423 -18.81 -13.61 -33.35
CA ASP A 423 -18.93 -12.20 -32.89
C ASP A 423 -17.66 -11.60 -32.22
N PRO A 424 -16.49 -11.47 -32.89
CA PRO A 424 -15.22 -11.29 -32.19
C PRO A 424 -14.44 -10.05 -32.62
N GLU A 425 -15.06 -8.91 -32.96
CA GLU A 425 -14.26 -7.74 -33.39
C GLU A 425 -13.18 -7.41 -32.35
N HIS A 426 -13.53 -7.37 -31.06
CA HIS A 426 -12.56 -7.13 -29.98
C HIS A 426 -11.55 -8.27 -29.78
N PHE A 427 -11.98 -9.53 -29.78
CA PHE A 427 -11.09 -10.67 -29.52
C PHE A 427 -10.08 -10.87 -30.66
N ARG A 428 -10.56 -10.85 -31.91
CA ARG A 428 -9.72 -10.96 -33.10
C ARG A 428 -8.78 -9.76 -33.25
N ILE A 429 -9.25 -8.54 -33.01
CA ILE A 429 -8.38 -7.36 -33.01
C ILE A 429 -7.35 -7.46 -31.88
N GLY A 430 -7.75 -7.88 -30.68
CA GLY A 430 -6.84 -8.06 -29.55
C GLY A 430 -5.71 -9.04 -29.86
N ILE A 431 -6.03 -10.22 -30.39
CA ILE A 431 -5.04 -11.23 -30.79
C ILE A 431 -4.07 -10.66 -31.84
N ASN A 432 -4.59 -9.98 -32.87
CA ASN A 432 -3.74 -9.39 -33.91
C ASN A 432 -2.82 -8.31 -33.33
N LEU A 433 -3.33 -7.41 -32.49
CA LEU A 433 -2.50 -6.37 -31.88
C LEU A 433 -1.46 -6.94 -30.92
N ALA A 434 -1.80 -8.00 -30.19
CA ALA A 434 -0.87 -8.70 -29.31
C ALA A 434 0.26 -9.36 -30.12
N TRP A 435 -0.08 -9.99 -31.25
CA TRP A 435 0.88 -10.61 -32.15
C TRP A 435 1.75 -9.55 -32.82
N ASP A 436 1.17 -8.48 -33.36
CA ASP A 436 1.91 -7.37 -34.00
C ASP A 436 2.91 -6.77 -33.01
N LYS A 437 2.53 -6.68 -31.74
CA LYS A 437 3.42 -6.19 -30.68
C LYS A 437 4.56 -7.15 -30.37
N LEU A 438 4.34 -8.46 -30.39
CA LEU A 438 5.41 -9.43 -30.19
C LEU A 438 6.34 -9.49 -31.42
N ASP A 439 5.78 -9.51 -32.63
CA ASP A 439 6.54 -9.55 -33.88
C ASP A 439 7.45 -8.32 -34.03
N GLU A 440 6.93 -7.12 -33.76
CA GLU A 440 7.71 -5.88 -33.74
C GLU A 440 8.97 -6.01 -32.88
N TYR A 441 8.87 -6.62 -31.70
CA TYR A 441 9.99 -6.74 -30.76
C TYR A 441 10.82 -7.99 -30.99
N TYR A 442 10.26 -9.01 -31.63
CA TYR A 442 11.02 -10.18 -32.07
C TYR A 442 12.08 -9.76 -33.09
N TRP A 443 11.72 -8.88 -34.03
CA TRP A 443 12.68 -8.25 -34.95
C TRP A 443 13.73 -7.39 -34.26
N ARG A 444 13.41 -6.78 -33.12
CA ARG A 444 14.39 -5.99 -32.35
C ARG A 444 15.43 -6.85 -31.65
N LEU A 445 15.27 -8.18 -31.58
CA LEU A 445 16.33 -9.06 -31.07
C LEU A 445 17.59 -8.99 -31.95
N ASP A 446 17.43 -8.67 -33.24
CA ASP A 446 18.54 -8.44 -34.17
C ASP A 446 19.42 -7.24 -33.79
N GLU A 447 18.97 -6.36 -32.90
CA GLU A 447 19.77 -5.22 -32.44
C GLU A 447 20.89 -5.63 -31.47
N THR A 448 20.78 -6.80 -30.84
CA THR A 448 21.70 -7.26 -29.79
C THR A 448 22.05 -8.74 -29.96
N PRO A 449 23.30 -9.09 -30.29
CA PRO A 449 23.68 -10.45 -30.66
C PRO A 449 23.66 -11.47 -29.51
N ILE A 450 23.47 -11.04 -28.25
CA ILE A 450 23.51 -11.95 -27.09
C ILE A 450 22.46 -13.06 -27.14
N TYR A 451 21.28 -12.77 -27.70
CA TYR A 451 20.20 -13.75 -27.80
C TYR A 451 20.58 -14.93 -28.70
N TYR A 452 21.16 -14.63 -29.87
CA TYR A 452 21.62 -15.65 -30.80
C TYR A 452 22.91 -16.33 -30.34
N THR A 453 23.83 -15.56 -29.75
CA THR A 453 25.09 -16.09 -29.19
C THR A 453 24.80 -17.11 -28.10
N ALA A 454 23.89 -16.80 -27.18
CA ALA A 454 23.55 -17.70 -26.09
C ALA A 454 22.85 -18.98 -26.58
N MET A 455 21.97 -18.86 -27.58
CA MET A 455 21.32 -20.02 -28.19
C MET A 455 22.33 -20.91 -28.92
N ALA A 456 23.24 -20.32 -29.70
CA ALA A 456 24.28 -21.03 -30.44
C ALA A 456 25.29 -21.74 -29.52
N LEU A 457 25.59 -21.16 -28.36
CA LEU A 457 26.47 -21.74 -27.35
C LEU A 457 25.76 -22.76 -26.44
N HIS A 458 24.43 -22.85 -26.49
CA HIS A 458 23.68 -23.78 -25.66
C HIS A 458 23.91 -25.24 -26.16
N PRO A 459 24.44 -26.16 -25.33
CA PRO A 459 24.87 -27.48 -25.80
C PRO A 459 23.78 -28.35 -26.43
N ALA A 460 22.51 -28.14 -26.04
CA ALA A 460 21.38 -28.89 -26.58
C ALA A 460 20.77 -28.29 -27.85
N TYR A 461 20.96 -26.98 -28.10
CA TYR A 461 20.31 -26.28 -29.22
C TYR A 461 21.30 -26.05 -30.35
N ARG A 462 22.36 -25.27 -30.09
CA ARG A 462 23.43 -24.97 -31.07
C ARG A 462 22.85 -24.44 -32.39
N TRP A 463 23.54 -24.68 -33.50
CA TRP A 463 23.07 -24.30 -34.84
C TRP A 463 21.86 -25.10 -35.31
N ASP A 464 21.73 -26.35 -34.86
CA ASP A 464 20.63 -27.25 -35.23
C ASP A 464 19.27 -26.60 -34.95
N TRP A 465 19.13 -25.92 -33.80
CA TRP A 465 17.89 -25.22 -33.45
C TRP A 465 17.50 -24.12 -34.45
N PHE A 466 18.46 -23.34 -34.94
CA PHE A 466 18.20 -22.29 -35.94
C PHE A 466 17.84 -22.90 -37.30
N ASP A 467 18.61 -23.90 -37.73
CA ASP A 467 18.41 -24.57 -39.02
C ASP A 467 17.03 -25.26 -39.07
N GLU A 468 16.54 -25.81 -37.94
CA GLU A 468 15.22 -26.43 -37.83
C GLU A 468 14.08 -25.41 -37.69
N THR A 469 14.17 -24.49 -36.71
CA THR A 469 13.09 -23.55 -36.39
C THR A 469 12.88 -22.53 -37.52
N TRP A 470 13.97 -22.06 -38.12
CA TRP A 470 13.95 -21.09 -39.21
C TRP A 470 14.21 -21.72 -40.58
N ALA A 471 13.89 -23.01 -40.76
CA ALA A 471 14.06 -23.73 -42.03
C ALA A 471 13.41 -23.00 -43.23
N HIS A 472 12.32 -22.28 -43.00
CA HIS A 472 11.60 -21.51 -44.00
C HIS A 472 12.20 -20.12 -44.28
N LYS A 473 13.24 -19.70 -43.54
CA LYS A 473 13.89 -18.38 -43.58
C LYS A 473 15.42 -18.51 -43.48
N PRO A 474 16.09 -19.07 -44.51
CA PRO A 474 17.53 -19.33 -44.47
C PRO A 474 18.38 -18.07 -44.26
N SER A 475 17.93 -16.91 -44.75
CA SER A 475 18.63 -15.64 -44.56
C SER A 475 18.69 -15.19 -43.09
N TRP A 476 17.75 -15.61 -42.24
CA TRP A 476 17.76 -15.32 -40.81
C TRP A 476 18.86 -16.13 -40.11
N VAL A 477 19.03 -17.38 -40.51
CA VAL A 477 20.08 -18.25 -39.99
C VAL A 477 21.47 -17.72 -40.37
N GLU A 478 21.64 -17.30 -41.62
CA GLU A 478 22.89 -16.66 -42.09
C GLU A 478 23.23 -15.42 -41.27
N LYS A 479 22.25 -14.53 -41.07
CA LYS A 479 22.40 -13.32 -40.24
C LYS A 479 22.78 -13.66 -38.80
N ALA A 480 22.13 -14.64 -38.18
CA ALA A 480 22.47 -15.06 -36.82
C ALA A 480 23.90 -15.63 -36.74
N LYS A 481 24.32 -16.44 -37.73
CA LYS A 481 25.69 -16.97 -37.82
C LYS A 481 26.72 -15.84 -37.96
N GLU A 482 26.44 -14.84 -38.78
CA GLU A 482 27.29 -13.63 -38.94
C GLU A 482 27.40 -12.85 -37.63
N MET A 483 26.27 -12.53 -36.98
CA MET A 483 26.26 -11.79 -35.72
C MET A 483 27.05 -12.49 -34.60
N VAL A 484 26.95 -13.82 -34.49
CA VAL A 484 27.71 -14.59 -33.49
C VAL A 484 29.20 -14.64 -33.84
N ALA A 485 29.53 -14.75 -35.13
CA ALA A 485 30.93 -14.70 -35.59
C ALA A 485 31.57 -13.34 -35.29
N ASP A 486 30.83 -12.24 -35.51
CA ASP A 486 31.29 -10.88 -35.20
C ASP A 486 31.61 -10.71 -33.72
N VAL A 487 30.70 -11.15 -32.82
CA VAL A 487 30.94 -11.13 -31.37
C VAL A 487 32.19 -11.91 -31.01
N TRP A 488 32.37 -13.11 -31.58
CA TRP A 488 33.58 -13.89 -31.32
C TRP A 488 34.84 -13.15 -31.76
N LEU A 489 34.86 -12.61 -32.99
CA LEU A 489 36.03 -11.94 -33.56
C LEU A 489 36.38 -10.64 -32.83
N SER A 490 35.37 -9.83 -32.49
CA SER A 490 35.57 -8.53 -31.85
C SER A 490 35.95 -8.66 -30.38
N ASP A 491 35.25 -9.51 -29.63
CA ASP A 491 35.26 -9.44 -28.16
C ASP A 491 36.05 -10.58 -27.50
N TYR A 492 36.17 -11.74 -28.17
CA TYR A 492 36.66 -12.96 -27.50
C TYR A 492 37.89 -13.61 -28.17
N ALA A 493 38.06 -13.51 -29.49
CA ALA A 493 39.09 -14.23 -30.24
C ALA A 493 40.52 -13.88 -29.81
N HIS A 494 40.71 -12.66 -29.29
CA HIS A 494 42.00 -12.15 -28.84
C HIS A 494 42.29 -12.44 -27.36
N LEU A 495 41.33 -12.98 -26.61
CA LEU A 495 41.51 -13.30 -25.20
C LEU A 495 42.39 -14.54 -25.03
N LYS A 496 43.37 -14.45 -24.14
CA LYS A 496 44.22 -15.60 -23.80
C LYS A 496 43.38 -16.66 -23.10
N VAL A 497 43.23 -17.83 -23.73
CA VAL A 497 42.69 -19.02 -23.09
C VAL A 497 43.58 -19.36 -21.89
N ARG A 498 43.05 -19.21 -20.68
CA ARG A 498 43.76 -19.66 -19.47
C ARG A 498 43.80 -21.18 -19.49
N THR A 499 44.87 -21.75 -20.05
CA THR A 499 45.21 -23.15 -19.82
C THR A 499 45.56 -23.28 -18.35
N SER A 500 44.73 -23.98 -17.59
CA SER A 500 45.04 -24.33 -16.21
C SER A 500 46.17 -25.37 -16.18
N SER A 501 47.40 -24.93 -16.40
CA SER A 501 48.59 -25.73 -16.09
C SER A 501 48.86 -25.62 -14.59
N SER A 502 48.28 -26.53 -13.80
CA SER A 502 48.88 -27.14 -12.59
C SER A 502 47.78 -27.74 -11.70
N ARG A 503 47.47 -29.02 -11.91
CA ARG A 503 47.28 -29.91 -10.76
C ARG A 503 48.69 -30.34 -10.33
N GLY A 504 49.31 -29.50 -9.50
CA GLY A 504 50.43 -29.87 -8.67
C GLY A 504 49.88 -30.09 -7.26
N ASP A 505 50.21 -31.26 -6.72
CA ASP A 505 49.90 -31.87 -5.41
C ASP A 505 48.50 -32.48 -5.22
#